data_AF-U5W005-F1
#
_entry.id   AF-U5W005-F1
#
_cell.length_a   1.000
_cell.length_b   1.000
_cell.length_c   1.000
_cell.angle_alpha   90.00
_cell.angle_beta   90.00
_cell.angle_gamma   90.00
#
_symmetry.space_group_name_H-M   'P 1'
#
loop_
_entity.id
_entity.type
_entity.pdbx_description
1 polymer ?
#
loop_
_entity_poly.entity_id
_entity_poly.type
_entity_poly.pdbx_seq_one_letter_code
_entity_poly.pdbx_strand_id
1 'polypeptide(L)' 'MGVGASAAGVAGLSLAGEKPGSGDGEPLVLSLRDAKKGTFDVFSGGSKVTITDQKLAEKLLKAVKRG' A
#
# COMPACT_ATOMS: atom_id res chain seq x y z
N MET A 1 -7.41 -30.39 19.85
CA MET A 1 -6.92 -29.00 19.81
C MET A 1 -6.45 -28.70 18.41
N GLY A 2 -7.27 -28.04 17.58
CA GLY A 2 -6.88 -27.64 16.24
C GLY A 2 -6.53 -26.16 16.25
N VAL A 3 -5.25 -25.82 16.15
CA VAL A 3 -4.83 -24.43 15.93
C VAL A 3 -5.03 -24.11 14.45
N GLY A 4 -6.21 -23.56 14.13
CA GLY A 4 -6.43 -22.93 12.84
C GLY A 4 -5.48 -21.74 12.75
N ALA A 5 -4.45 -21.84 11.92
CA ALA A 5 -3.58 -20.72 11.61
C ALA A 5 -4.45 -19.59 11.06
N SER A 6 -4.59 -18.52 11.85
CA SER A 6 -5.18 -17.27 11.38
C SER A 6 -4.36 -16.80 10.19
N ALA A 7 -4.86 -17.06 8.98
CA ALA A 7 -4.49 -16.27 7.83
C ALA A 7 -4.91 -14.84 8.18
N ALA A 8 -3.96 -14.01 8.62
CA ALA A 8 -4.10 -12.57 8.64
C ALA A 8 -4.20 -12.13 7.18
N GLY A 9 -5.38 -12.35 6.60
CA GLY A 9 -5.74 -11.86 5.28
C GLY A 9 -5.57 -10.35 5.32
N VAL A 10 -4.65 -9.85 4.52
CA VAL A 10 -4.48 -8.42 4.35
C VAL A 10 -5.82 -7.86 3.86
N ALA A 11 -6.54 -7.18 4.74
CA ALA A 11 -7.83 -6.55 4.43
C ALA A 11 -7.69 -5.39 3.42
N GLY A 12 -6.49 -5.16 2.86
CA GLY A 12 -6.18 -4.08 1.94
C GLY A 12 -6.35 -4.39 0.45
N LEU A 13 -6.69 -5.63 0.06
CA LEU A 13 -7.04 -5.95 -1.34
C LEU A 13 -8.54 -5.81 -1.64
N SER A 14 -9.38 -5.57 -0.64
CA SER A 14 -10.82 -5.31 -0.81
C SER A 14 -11.10 -3.86 -1.26
N LEU A 15 -10.39 -3.39 -2.29
CA LEU A 15 -10.77 -2.19 -3.05
C LEU A 15 -11.47 -2.56 -4.38
N ALA A 16 -11.78 -3.84 -4.58
CA ALA A 16 -12.41 -4.37 -5.80
C ALA A 16 -13.92 -4.03 -5.97
N GLY A 17 -14.43 -3.02 -5.26
CA GLY A 17 -15.83 -2.62 -5.34
C GLY A 17 -16.09 -1.11 -5.19
N GLU A 18 -15.07 -0.31 -4.92
CA GLU A 18 -15.25 1.14 -4.79
C GLU A 18 -15.20 1.75 -6.20
N LYS A 19 -16.31 2.36 -6.62
CA LYS A 19 -16.43 3.03 -7.91
C LYS A 19 -15.23 3.99 -8.06
N PRO A 20 -14.42 3.89 -9.12
CA PRO A 20 -13.29 4.80 -9.32
C PRO A 20 -13.85 6.21 -9.39
N GLY A 21 -13.49 7.01 -8.40
CA GLY A 21 -13.53 8.45 -8.48
C GLY A 21 -12.28 8.93 -9.21
N SER A 22 -12.09 10.23 -9.26
CA SER A 22 -10.79 10.81 -9.53
C SER A 22 -10.72 12.04 -8.65
N GLY A 23 -9.96 11.96 -7.55
CA GLY A 23 -9.82 13.07 -6.62
C GLY A 23 -9.08 12.71 -5.34
N ASP A 24 -8.70 13.73 -4.58
CA ASP A 24 -7.87 13.62 -3.35
C ASP A 24 -8.52 12.83 -2.20
N GLY A 25 -9.79 12.43 -2.33
CA GLY A 25 -10.52 11.62 -1.37
C GLY A 25 -10.46 10.11 -1.61
N GLU A 26 -9.84 9.66 -2.70
CA GLU A 26 -9.74 8.23 -3.00
C GLU A 26 -8.63 7.53 -2.20
N PRO A 27 -8.84 6.26 -1.80
CA PRO A 27 -7.81 5.49 -1.15
C PRO A 27 -6.59 5.33 -2.08
N LEU A 28 -5.41 5.59 -1.53
CA LEU A 28 -4.15 5.37 -2.21
C LEU A 28 -3.58 4.01 -1.81
N VAL A 29 -3.26 3.19 -2.81
CA VAL A 29 -2.42 2.00 -2.61
C VAL A 29 -1.01 2.33 -3.05
N LEU A 30 -0.05 2.21 -2.13
CA LEU A 30 1.37 2.39 -2.43
C LEU A 30 2.06 1.03 -2.47
N SER A 31 2.69 0.72 -3.61
CA SER A 31 3.58 -0.43 -3.75
C SER A 31 5.03 0.06 -3.77
N LEU A 32 5.79 -0.25 -2.71
CA LEU A 32 7.21 0.05 -2.65
C LEU A 32 7.99 -0.92 -3.55
N ARG A 33 8.45 -0.46 -4.71
CA ARG A 33 9.22 -1.27 -5.67
C ARG A 33 10.67 -1.43 -5.24
N ASP A 34 11.30 -0.33 -4.83
CA ASP A 34 12.71 -0.29 -4.43
C ASP A 34 12.84 0.55 -3.15
N ALA A 35 12.99 -0.14 -2.03
CA ALA A 35 13.16 0.46 -0.70
C ALA A 35 14.42 1.32 -0.57
N LYS A 36 15.48 1.02 -1.31
CA LYS A 36 16.74 1.76 -1.23
C LYS A 36 16.67 3.08 -1.99
N LYS A 37 15.99 3.07 -3.14
CA LYS A 37 15.77 4.27 -3.96
C LYS A 37 14.53 5.07 -3.55
N GLY A 38 13.63 4.46 -2.79
CA GLY A 38 12.34 5.05 -2.45
C GLY A 38 11.39 5.10 -3.63
N THR A 39 11.44 4.12 -4.53
CA THR A 39 10.58 4.10 -5.72
C THR A 39 9.26 3.41 -5.42
N PHE A 40 8.15 4.08 -5.73
CA PHE A 40 6.79 3.59 -5.49
C PHE A 40 5.97 3.58 -6.76
N ASP A 41 5.04 2.65 -6.84
CA ASP A 41 3.80 2.87 -7.56
C ASP A 41 2.71 3.32 -6.63
N VAL A 42 2.04 4.40 -7.00
CA VAL A 42 0.84 4.89 -6.34
C VAL A 42 -0.33 4.61 -7.27
N PHE A 43 -1.31 3.89 -6.73
CA PHE A 43 -2.56 3.57 -7.41
C PHE A 43 -3.70 4.35 -6.76
N SER A 44 -4.54 4.97 -7.59
CA SER A 44 -5.73 5.72 -7.19
C SER A 44 -6.75 5.66 -8.32
N GLY A 45 -8.02 5.34 -8.03
CA GLY A 45 -9.09 5.35 -9.03
C GLY A 45 -8.80 4.52 -10.30
N GLY A 46 -7.98 3.47 -10.21
CA GLY A 46 -7.55 2.65 -11.37
C GLY A 46 -6.38 3.22 -12.18
N SER A 47 -5.88 4.41 -11.84
CA SER A 47 -4.68 5.01 -12.42
C SER A 47 -3.42 4.61 -11.64
N LYS A 48 -2.26 4.58 -12.32
CA LYS A 48 -0.95 4.31 -11.73
C LYS A 48 0.02 5.45 -12.03
N VAL A 49 0.68 5.97 -11.01
CA VAL A 49 1.83 6.87 -11.14
C VAL A 49 3.04 6.28 -10.43
N THR A 50 4.23 6.46 -11.01
CA THR A 50 5.48 6.09 -10.35
C THR A 50 6.11 7.34 -9.76
N ILE A 51 6.47 7.28 -8.47
CA ILE A 51 7.16 8.36 -7.77
C ILE A 51 8.45 7.84 -7.13
N THR A 52 9.34 8.76 -6.79
CA THR A 52 10.57 8.46 -6.04
C THR A 52 10.68 9.40 -4.84
N ASP A 53 10.56 8.85 -3.64
CA ASP A 53 10.70 9.56 -2.37
C ASP A 53 11.34 8.66 -1.30
N GLN A 54 12.62 8.91 -1.01
CA GLN A 54 13.37 8.13 -0.04
C GLN A 54 12.87 8.33 1.40
N LYS A 55 12.42 9.53 1.77
CA LYS A 55 11.97 9.82 3.13
C LYS A 55 10.65 9.11 3.44
N LEU A 56 9.75 9.03 2.46
CA LEU A 56 8.52 8.26 2.57
C LEU A 56 8.83 6.77 2.80
N ALA A 57 9.76 6.20 2.02
CA ALA A 57 10.19 4.81 2.19
C ALA A 57 10.75 4.54 3.59
N GLU A 58 11.61 5.42 4.11
CA GLU A 58 12.14 5.29 5.47
C GLU A 58 11.03 5.34 6.54
N LYS A 59 10.05 6.24 6.39
CA LYS A 59 8.92 6.35 7.32
C LYS A 59 8.08 5.07 7.34
N LEU A 60 7.70 4.57 6.16
CA LEU A 60 6.92 3.35 6.02
C LEU A 60 7.67 2.13 6.57
N LEU A 61 8.96 1.98 6.22
CA LEU A 61 9.80 0.88 6.73
C LEU A 61 10.00 0.94 8.25
N LYS A 62 10.10 2.13 8.84
CA LYS A 62 10.15 2.29 10.30
C LYS A 62 8.82 1.92 10.97
N ALA A 63 7.69 2.24 10.35
CA ALA A 63 6.37 1.92 10.88
C ALA A 63 6.13 0.40 10.91
N VAL A 64 6.44 -0.31 9.82
CA VAL A 64 6.23 -1.77 9.75
C VAL A 64 7.18 -2.58 10.64
N LYS A 65 8.38 -2.07 10.93
CA LYS A 65 9.34 -2.72 11.86
C LYS A 65 8.93 -2.64 13.33
N ARG A 66 7.98 -1.76 13.66
CA ARG A 66 7.47 -1.56 15.03
C ARG A 66 6.18 -2.34 15.30
N GLY A 67 5.62 -3.00 14.29
CA GLY A 67 4.46 -3.88 14.40
C GLY A 67 4.84 -5.33 14.60
#